data_AF-A0A1F6RAZ1-F1
#
_entry.id   AF-A0A1F6RAZ1-F1
#
_cell.length_a   1.000
_cell.length_b   1.000
_cell.length_c   1.000
_cell.angle_alpha   90.00
_cell.angle_beta   90.00
_cell.angle_gamma   90.00
#
_symmetry.space_group_name_H-M   'P 1'
#
loop_
_entity.id
_entity.type
_entity.pdbx_description
1 polymer ?
#
loop_
_entity_poly.entity_id
_entity_poly.type
_entity_poly.pdbx_seq_one_letter_code
_entity_poly.pdbx_strand_id
1 'polypeptide(L)'
;MNEKFQELKELYQSIYNNTYEISSLIEKGVIDDIQNILDQRGELIKKTQKIIISTSFSEDEKKEINNLIAKIKSIEENNQEKMEKRKDFIKKELSKLNINQKAITAYKYEKDSDPRLIDSKE
;
A
#
# COMPACT_ATOMS: atom_id res chain seq x y z
N MET A 1 -23.08 14.71 26.17
CA MET A 1 -21.85 14.18 25.54
C MET A 1 -21.10 15.37 24.96
N ASN A 2 -19.78 15.47 25.15
CA ASN A 2 -18.99 16.64 24.72
C ASN A 2 -18.99 16.74 23.18
N GLU A 3 -19.37 17.88 22.61
CA GLU A 3 -19.42 18.09 21.15
C GLU A 3 -18.05 17.87 20.50
N LYS A 4 -16.97 18.30 21.17
CA LYS A 4 -15.60 18.10 20.68
C LYS A 4 -15.17 16.63 20.71
N PHE A 5 -15.70 15.87 21.66
CA PHE A 5 -15.45 14.43 21.71
C PHE A 5 -16.14 13.72 20.55
N GLN A 6 -17.38 14.12 20.24
CA GLN A 6 -18.11 13.51 19.14
C GLN A 6 -17.48 13.85 17.78
N GLU A 7 -17.04 15.10 17.59
CA GLU A 7 -16.25 15.52 16.42
C GLU A 7 -14.96 14.67 16.29
N LEU A 8 -14.23 14.48 17.40
CA LEU A 8 -13.02 13.65 17.43
C LEU A 8 -13.31 12.20 17.02
N LYS A 9 -14.40 11.63 17.52
CA LYS A 9 -14.82 10.27 17.22
C LYS A 9 -15.17 10.09 15.73
N GLU A 10 -15.87 11.05 15.14
CA GLU A 10 -16.20 11.05 13.71
C GLU A 10 -14.94 11.12 12.83
N LEU A 11 -13.95 11.91 13.23
CA LEU A 11 -12.66 11.96 12.54
C LEU A 11 -11.94 10.61 12.61
N TYR A 12 -11.86 9.97 13.78
CA TYR A 12 -11.26 8.64 13.90
C TYR A 12 -12.04 7.56 13.16
N GLN A 13 -13.37 7.65 13.11
CA GLN A 13 -14.20 6.74 12.32
C GLN A 13 -13.95 6.92 10.81
N SER A 14 -13.76 8.16 10.35
CA SER A 14 -13.39 8.45 8.97
C SER A 14 -12.00 7.89 8.65
N ILE A 15 -11.03 8.04 9.56
CA ILE A 15 -9.70 7.44 9.43
C ILE A 15 -9.81 5.91 9.33
N TYR A 16 -10.63 5.29 10.17
CA TYR A 16 -10.88 3.84 10.13
C TYR A 16 -11.44 3.39 8.78
N ASN A 17 -12.43 4.12 8.24
CA ASN A 17 -13.02 3.81 6.95
C ASN A 17 -11.97 3.92 5.83
N ASN A 18 -11.15 4.98 5.82
CA ASN A 18 -10.04 5.12 4.87
C ASN A 18 -9.06 3.94 4.97
N THR A 19 -8.70 3.51 6.18
CA THR A 19 -7.80 2.36 6.40
C THR A 19 -8.41 1.05 5.86
N TYR A 20 -9.72 0.87 5.99
CA TYR A 20 -10.42 -0.29 5.45
C TYR A 20 -10.51 -0.25 3.93
N GLU A 21 -10.80 0.92 3.35
CA GLU A 21 -10.83 1.12 1.90
C GLU A 21 -9.49 0.80 1.25
N ILE A 22 -8.38 1.27 1.85
CA ILE A 22 -7.03 0.90 1.44
C ILE A 22 -6.85 -0.63 1.44
N SER A 23 -7.36 -1.35 2.44
CA SER A 23 -7.31 -2.81 2.49
C SER A 23 -7.97 -3.45 1.26
N SER A 24 -9.18 -2.97 0.92
CA SER A 24 -9.93 -3.44 -0.25
C SER A 24 -9.19 -3.14 -1.57
N LEU A 25 -8.59 -1.96 -1.68
CA LEU A 25 -7.82 -1.58 -2.88
C LEU A 25 -6.58 -2.45 -3.07
N ILE A 26 -5.86 -2.76 -1.99
CA ILE A 26 -4.70 -3.68 -2.01
C ILE A 26 -5.11 -5.07 -2.50
N GLU A 27 -6.26 -5.59 -2.02
CA GLU A 27 -6.80 -6.89 -2.44
C GLU A 27 -7.16 -6.89 -3.92
N LYS A 28 -7.82 -5.83 -4.39
CA LYS A 28 -8.19 -5.64 -5.81
C LYS A 28 -6.98 -5.34 -6.70
N GLY A 29 -5.84 -4.95 -6.13
CA GLY A 29 -4.63 -4.58 -6.86
C GLY A 29 -4.69 -3.20 -7.52
N VAL A 30 -5.61 -2.34 -7.08
CA VAL A 30 -5.75 -0.97 -7.57
C VAL A 30 -4.95 -0.06 -6.64
N ILE A 31 -3.70 0.23 -7.00
CA ILE A 31 -2.77 0.94 -6.11
C ILE A 31 -2.80 2.46 -6.33
N ASP A 32 -3.15 2.90 -7.54
CA ASP A 32 -3.09 4.32 -7.93
C ASP A 32 -3.99 5.21 -7.07
N ASP A 33 -5.12 4.67 -6.59
CA ASP A 33 -6.08 5.41 -5.76
C ASP A 33 -5.68 5.48 -4.28
N ILE A 34 -4.72 4.67 -3.82
CA ILE A 34 -4.31 4.60 -2.41
C ILE A 34 -3.68 5.92 -1.96
N GLN A 35 -2.90 6.58 -2.82
CA GLN A 35 -2.22 7.83 -2.48
C GLN A 35 -3.22 8.94 -2.09
N ASN A 36 -4.29 9.09 -2.86
CA ASN A 36 -5.32 10.10 -2.61
C ASN A 36 -5.99 9.87 -1.23
N ILE A 37 -6.23 8.61 -0.86
CA ILE A 37 -6.83 8.26 0.44
C ILE A 37 -5.86 8.55 1.59
N LEU A 38 -4.55 8.30 1.39
CA LEU A 38 -3.52 8.63 2.37
C LEU A 38 -3.41 10.15 2.59
N ASP A 39 -3.49 10.95 1.53
CA ASP A 39 -3.45 12.41 1.63
C ASP A 39 -4.66 12.94 2.42
N GLN A 40 -5.87 12.46 2.11
CA GLN A 40 -7.09 12.77 2.87
C GLN A 40 -6.95 12.39 4.35
N ARG A 41 -6.38 11.21 4.62
CA ARG A 41 -6.15 10.74 5.98
C ARG A 41 -5.17 11.63 6.75
N GLY A 42 -4.13 12.14 6.08
CA GLY A 42 -3.21 13.11 6.66
C GLY A 42 -3.92 14.37 7.15
N GLU A 43 -4.87 14.90 6.38
CA GLU A 43 -5.68 16.05 6.80
C GLU A 43 -6.61 15.74 7.98
N LEU A 44 -7.18 14.53 8.04
CA LEU A 44 -7.96 14.09 9.19
C LEU A 44 -7.10 13.98 10.47
N ILE A 45 -5.87 13.50 10.37
CA ILE A 45 -4.93 13.41 11.51
C ILE A 45 -4.56 14.81 12.02
N LYS A 46 -4.32 15.77 11.14
CA LYS A 46 -4.14 17.18 11.55
C LYS A 46 -5.40 17.70 12.27
N LYS A 47 -6.57 17.32 11.75
CA LYS A 47 -7.91 17.39 12.37
C LYS A 47 -7.89 17.04 13.86
N THR A 48 -7.61 15.76 14.12
CA THR A 48 -7.67 15.16 15.45
C THR A 48 -6.64 15.76 16.40
N GLN A 49 -5.41 16.01 15.94
CA GLN A 49 -4.36 16.62 16.75
C GLN A 49 -4.76 17.98 17.30
N LYS A 50 -5.38 18.85 16.47
CA LYS A 50 -5.86 20.16 16.93
C LYS A 50 -6.88 20.03 18.05
N ILE A 51 -7.84 19.11 17.91
CA ILE A 51 -8.86 18.86 18.94
C ILE A 51 -8.22 18.35 20.23
N ILE A 52 -7.35 17.34 20.14
CA ILE A 52 -6.67 16.74 21.30
C ILE A 52 -5.83 17.77 22.08
N ILE A 53 -5.16 18.69 21.39
CA ILE A 53 -4.37 19.74 22.06
C ILE A 53 -5.28 20.78 22.72
N SER A 54 -6.40 21.13 22.08
CA SER A 54 -7.29 22.21 22.52
C SER A 54 -8.32 21.80 23.58
N THR A 55 -8.51 20.50 23.80
CA THR A 55 -9.60 19.97 24.62
C THR A 55 -9.10 18.88 25.56
N SER A 56 -9.46 19.00 26.85
CA SER A 56 -9.24 17.91 27.81
C SER A 56 -10.41 16.94 27.77
N PHE A 57 -10.09 15.65 27.69
CA PHE A 57 -11.07 14.56 27.67
C PHE A 57 -11.00 13.77 28.98
N SER A 58 -12.13 13.20 29.37
CA SER A 58 -12.20 12.23 30.46
C SER A 58 -11.46 10.94 30.12
N GLU A 59 -11.16 10.12 31.13
CA GLU A 59 -10.49 8.84 30.92
C GLU A 59 -11.35 7.85 30.12
N ASP A 60 -12.67 7.87 30.30
CA ASP A 60 -13.59 7.04 29.53
C ASP A 60 -13.60 7.41 28.04
N GLU A 61 -13.63 8.72 27.74
CA GLU A 61 -13.53 9.24 26.37
C GLU A 61 -12.19 8.85 25.73
N LYS A 62 -11.07 9.02 26.45
CA LYS A 62 -9.74 8.58 25.97
C LYS A 62 -9.69 7.08 25.71
N LYS A 63 -10.29 6.27 26.58
CA LYS A 63 -10.35 4.80 26.42
C LYS A 63 -11.11 4.41 25.15
N GLU A 64 -12.22 5.08 24.87
CA GLU A 64 -13.00 4.83 23.65
C GLU A 64 -12.20 5.18 22.37
N ILE A 65 -11.52 6.33 22.37
CA ILE A 65 -10.65 6.73 21.25
C ILE A 65 -9.48 5.77 21.08
N ASN A 66 -8.85 5.35 22.18
CA ASN A 66 -7.77 4.37 22.15
C ASN A 66 -8.21 3.02 21.57
N ASN A 67 -9.45 2.59 21.83
CA ASN A 67 -10.00 1.39 21.21
C ASN A 67 -10.13 1.54 19.68
N LEU A 68 -10.57 2.71 19.20
CA LEU A 68 -10.62 3.00 17.76
C LEU A 68 -9.22 3.02 17.14
N ILE A 69 -8.25 3.67 17.79
CA ILE A 69 -6.85 3.69 17.36
C ILE A 69 -6.27 2.27 17.28
N ALA A 70 -6.53 1.42 18.27
CA ALA A 70 -6.05 0.04 18.26
C ALA A 70 -6.63 -0.76 17.07
N LYS A 71 -7.92 -0.59 16.77
CA LYS A 71 -8.55 -1.21 15.58
C LYS A 71 -7.92 -0.73 14.28
N ILE A 72 -7.68 0.58 14.16
CA ILE A 72 -7.01 1.17 12.99
C ILE A 72 -5.62 0.55 12.80
N LYS A 73 -4.80 0.53 13.86
CA LYS A 73 -3.45 -0.04 13.81
C LYS A 73 -3.42 -1.50 13.37
N SER A 74 -4.34 -2.32 13.89
CA SER A 74 -4.44 -3.73 13.50
C SER A 74 -4.72 -3.90 12.00
N ILE A 75 -5.54 -3.05 11.40
CA ILE A 75 -5.80 -3.09 9.95
C ILE A 75 -4.57 -2.58 9.18
N GLU A 76 -3.89 -1.55 9.67
CA GLU A 76 -2.67 -1.04 9.05
C GLU A 76 -1.56 -2.07 8.98
N GLU A 77 -1.33 -2.81 10.07
CA GLU A 77 -0.34 -3.89 10.13
C GLU A 77 -0.64 -4.97 9.08
N ASN A 78 -1.91 -5.37 8.95
CA ASN A 78 -2.35 -6.32 7.92
C ASN A 78 -2.17 -5.75 6.51
N ASN A 79 -2.53 -4.48 6.29
CA ASN A 79 -2.34 -3.81 4.99
C ASN A 79 -0.86 -3.76 4.61
N GLN A 80 0.02 -3.47 5.56
CA GLN A 80 1.46 -3.45 5.34
C GLN A 80 1.99 -4.84 4.95
N GLU A 81 1.55 -5.90 5.64
CA GLU A 81 1.92 -7.28 5.30
C GLU A 81 1.45 -7.66 3.89
N LYS A 82 0.21 -7.33 3.53
CA LYS A 82 -0.34 -7.56 2.18
C LYS A 82 0.47 -6.84 1.10
N MET A 83 0.85 -5.58 1.37
CA MET A 83 1.67 -4.78 0.45
C MET A 83 3.07 -5.35 0.25
N GLU A 84 3.74 -5.79 1.32
CA GLU A 84 5.07 -6.41 1.22
C GLU A 84 5.01 -7.73 0.45
N LYS A 85 4.01 -8.59 0.72
CA LYS A 85 3.80 -9.81 -0.08
C LYS A 85 3.61 -9.51 -1.56
N ARG A 86 2.86 -8.45 -1.88
CA ARG A 86 2.60 -8.05 -3.27
C ARG A 86 3.84 -7.49 -3.94
N LYS A 87 4.62 -6.67 -3.24
CA LYS A 87 5.92 -6.16 -3.71
C LYS A 87 6.90 -7.29 -4.02
N ASP A 88 6.99 -8.30 -3.15
CA ASP A 88 7.82 -9.48 -3.39
C ASP A 88 7.36 -10.29 -4.59
N PHE A 89 6.05 -10.46 -4.76
CA PHE A 89 5.47 -11.12 -5.93
C PHE A 89 5.85 -10.38 -7.23
N ILE A 90 5.62 -9.06 -7.29
CA ILE A 90 5.95 -8.23 -8.45
C ILE A 90 7.45 -8.30 -8.77
N LYS A 91 8.31 -8.26 -7.74
CA LYS A 91 9.77 -8.38 -7.92
C LYS A 91 10.17 -9.72 -8.55
N LYS A 92 9.53 -10.82 -8.17
CA LYS A 92 9.74 -12.15 -8.77
C LYS A 92 9.24 -12.22 -10.21
N GLU A 93 8.09 -11.61 -10.52
CA GLU A 93 7.57 -11.60 -11.88
C GLU A 93 8.44 -10.75 -12.81
N LEU A 94 8.93 -9.59 -12.35
CA LEU A 94 9.87 -8.75 -13.09
C LEU A 94 11.20 -9.47 -13.38
N SER A 95 11.72 -10.25 -12.43
CA SER A 95 12.95 -11.02 -12.66
C SER A 95 12.77 -12.12 -13.70
N LYS A 96 11.62 -12.82 -13.70
CA LYS A 96 11.27 -13.80 -14.75
C LYS A 96 11.15 -13.15 -16.12
N LEU A 97 10.46 -12.00 -16.21
CA LEU A 97 10.33 -11.26 -17.47
C LEU A 97 11.69 -10.86 -18.04
N ASN A 98 12.61 -10.38 -17.19
CA ASN A 98 13.98 -10.05 -17.60
C ASN A 98 14.77 -11.26 -18.11
N ILE A 99 14.62 -12.43 -17.48
CA ILE A 99 15.24 -13.68 -17.95
C ILE A 99 14.66 -14.08 -19.31
N ASN A 100 13.34 -14.06 -19.45
CA ASN A 100 12.65 -14.40 -20.69
C ASN A 100 13.06 -13.45 -21.83
N GLN A 101 13.18 -12.15 -21.56
CA GLN A 101 13.61 -11.16 -22.55
C GLN A 101 15.07 -11.37 -22.98
N LYS A 102 15.96 -11.74 -22.06
CA LYS A 102 17.34 -12.13 -22.38
C LYS A 102 17.37 -13.39 -23.24
N ALA A 103 16.58 -14.42 -22.91
CA ALA A 103 16.49 -15.65 -23.68
C ALA A 103 15.93 -15.42 -25.09
N ILE A 104 14.88 -14.60 -25.23
CA ILE A 104 14.30 -14.23 -26.53
C ILE A 104 15.32 -13.44 -27.36
N THR A 105 16.06 -12.51 -26.74
CA THR A 105 17.09 -11.74 -27.44
C THR A 105 18.23 -12.64 -27.91
N ALA A 106 18.70 -13.56 -27.07
CA ALA A 106 19.74 -14.54 -27.44
C ALA A 106 19.27 -15.44 -28.60
N TYR A 107 18.04 -15.96 -28.54
CA TYR A 107 17.48 -16.80 -29.59
C TYR A 107 17.29 -16.06 -30.93
N LYS A 108 16.91 -14.78 -30.89
CA LYS A 108 16.87 -13.94 -32.10
C LYS A 108 18.28 -13.73 -32.67
N TYR A 109 19.26 -13.47 -31.81
CA TYR A 109 20.66 -13.28 -32.21
C TYR A 109 21.24 -14.54 -32.86
N GLU A 110 20.94 -15.73 -32.33
CA GLU A 110 21.35 -17.02 -32.93
C GLU A 110 20.65 -17.33 -34.27
N LYS A 111 19.43 -16.82 -34.50
CA LYS A 111 18.73 -16.95 -35.79
C LYS A 111 19.22 -15.96 -36.85
N ASP A 112 19.64 -14.77 -36.44
CA ASP A 112 20.16 -13.72 -37.34
C ASP A 112 21.67 -13.90 -37.62
N SER A 113 22.37 -14.71 -36.85
CA SER A 113 23.72 -15.18 -37.19
C SER A 113 23.65 -16.23 -38.30
N ASP A 114 23.76 -15.75 -39.53
CA ASP A 114 24.00 -16.50 -40.77
C ASP A 114 24.88 -17.74 -40.50
N PRO A 115 24.41 -18.99 -40.78
CA PRO A 115 25.23 -20.18 -40.62
C PRO A 115 26.28 -20.16 -41.73
N ARG A 116 27.37 -19.42 -41.53
CA ARG A 116 28.56 -19.55 -42.36
C ARG A 116 29.08 -20.97 -42.14
N LEU A 117 28.76 -21.84 -43.09
CA LEU A 117 29.53 -23.04 -43.38
C LEU A 117 30.98 -22.57 -43.60
N ILE A 118 31.79 -22.65 -42.53
CA ILE A 118 33.24 -22.60 -42.67
C ILE A 118 33.61 -23.95 -43.27
N ASP A 119 33.67 -24.01 -44.60
CA ASP A 119 34.35 -25.11 -45.29
C ASP A 119 35.84 -24.93 -45.01
N SER A 120 36.34 -25.67 -44.04
CA SER A 120 37.77 -25.74 -43.74
C SER A 120 38.46 -26.60 -44.81
N LYS A 121 38.73 -26.00 -45.97
CA LYS A 121 39.74 -26.47 -46.93
C LYS A 121 40.37 -25.28 -47.64
N GLU A 122 41.57 -24.91 -47.20
CA GLU A 122 42.83 -25.01 -47.96
C GLU A 122 44.02 -24.59 -47.09
#